data_AF-A0A1Q6ZMQ1-F1
#
_entry.id   AF-A0A1Q6ZMQ1-F1
#
_cell.length_a   1.000
_cell.length_b   1.000
_cell.length_c   1.000
_cell.angle_alpha   90.00
_cell.angle_beta   90.00
_cell.angle_gamma   90.00
#
_symmetry.space_group_name_H-M   'P 1'
#
loop_
_entity.id
_entity.type
_entity.pdbx_description
1 polymer ?
#
loop_
_entity_poly.entity_id
_entity_poly.type
_entity_poly.pdbx_seq_one_letter_code
_entity_poly.pdbx_strand_id
1 'polypeptide(L)'
;MGCAGTGRPAALGWSLGGEAHVFIAGDRLARDLYHQLTGNGGGGGGDLADSLRIRPLITVDPDSRRNATVLSASGAAPARLVLARFHAPETCGYAESVTELVFAFPPGGAAGHSTPPSHVPVVALLNAQPFAGGAGTPSSSLSRQAAIHLVTRVAQRADSMSGSPAALLRPLVLDADQASDAGEVVPLFRSSSSYAVGFRGRFVRAADTLLITGVAVTDTALRALRWVLRPQRTRLVGGMISAGARRYSLRGAVAGEGGGTLLLVDEIADVSISDSRAVALDAATRTVIAEQPLALRCP
;
A
#
# COMPACT_ATOMS: atom_id res chain seq x y z
N MET A 1 -1.33 -17.14 -7.23
CA MET A 1 -2.62 -16.75 -7.84
C MET A 1 -2.47 -15.31 -8.27
N GLY A 2 -2.26 -15.10 -9.57
CA GLY A 2 -2.22 -13.78 -10.15
C GLY A 2 -3.62 -13.18 -10.15
N CYS A 3 -3.75 -11.99 -9.57
CA CYS A 3 -4.84 -11.12 -9.91
C CYS A 3 -4.33 -10.20 -11.02
N ALA A 4 -4.59 -10.60 -12.27
CA ALA A 4 -4.78 -9.65 -13.34
C ALA A 4 -6.01 -8.81 -12.94
N GLY A 5 -5.77 -7.75 -12.16
CA GLY A 5 -6.77 -6.74 -11.89
C GLY A 5 -7.04 -6.01 -13.20
N THR A 6 -8.28 -6.04 -13.64
CA THR A 6 -8.84 -5.21 -14.73
C THR A 6 -8.84 -3.70 -14.41
N GLY A 7 -7.98 -3.27 -13.47
CA GLY A 7 -7.83 -1.90 -13.03
C GLY A 7 -6.71 -1.21 -13.79
N ARG A 8 -6.88 0.10 -13.99
CA ARG A 8 -5.85 0.96 -14.57
C ARG A 8 -4.52 0.74 -13.81
N PRO A 9 -3.37 0.65 -14.51
CA PRO A 9 -2.10 0.46 -13.86
C PRO A 9 -1.83 1.57 -12.85
N ALA A 10 -1.47 1.18 -11.63
CA ALA A 10 -1.13 2.07 -10.54
C ALA A 10 0.11 1.56 -9.81
N ALA A 11 0.83 2.46 -9.14
CA ALA A 11 2.07 2.16 -8.45
C ALA A 11 2.13 2.83 -7.09
N LEU A 12 2.81 2.18 -6.14
CA LEU A 12 3.02 2.68 -4.78
C LEU A 12 4.38 3.38 -4.68
N GLY A 13 4.48 4.32 -3.75
CA GLY A 13 5.75 4.99 -3.50
C GLY A 13 5.64 6.12 -2.49
N TRP A 14 6.50 7.12 -2.64
CA TRP A 14 6.66 8.22 -1.69
C TRP A 14 6.78 9.56 -2.41
N SER A 15 6.25 10.61 -1.80
CA SER A 15 6.53 12.00 -2.21
C SER A 15 7.81 12.51 -1.58
N LEU A 16 8.60 13.29 -2.30
CA LEU A 16 9.71 14.09 -1.77
C LEU A 16 9.34 15.58 -1.62
N GLY A 17 8.08 15.95 -1.85
CA GLY A 17 7.54 17.30 -1.65
C GLY A 17 7.47 18.16 -2.93
N GLY A 18 8.23 17.79 -3.96
CA GLY A 18 8.11 18.36 -5.33
C GLY A 18 7.91 17.30 -6.42
N GLU A 19 8.10 16.03 -6.06
CA GLU A 19 7.99 14.89 -6.93
C GLU A 19 7.50 13.66 -6.16
N ALA A 20 6.96 12.69 -6.89
CA ALA A 20 6.60 11.38 -6.40
C ALA A 20 7.44 10.31 -7.08
N HIS A 21 8.05 9.44 -6.28
CA HIS A 21 8.82 8.29 -6.71
C HIS A 21 7.97 7.06 -6.49
N VAL A 22 7.59 6.36 -7.56
CA VAL A 22 6.81 5.13 -7.48
C VAL A 22 7.54 3.98 -8.13
N PHE A 23 7.40 2.79 -7.56
CA PHE A 23 8.16 1.62 -7.96
C PHE A 23 7.24 0.52 -8.47
N ILE A 24 7.69 -0.16 -9.53
CA ILE A 24 6.99 -1.29 -10.14
C ILE A 24 8.01 -2.39 -10.40
N ALA A 25 7.82 -3.54 -9.77
CA ALA A 25 8.64 -4.71 -10.03
C ALA A 25 8.09 -5.50 -11.21
N GLY A 26 8.98 -6.04 -12.04
CA GLY A 26 8.62 -6.97 -13.11
C GLY A 26 9.41 -6.76 -14.39
N ASP A 27 10.12 -7.80 -14.84
CA ASP A 27 10.98 -7.76 -16.03
C ASP A 27 10.20 -7.38 -17.30
N ARG A 28 9.00 -7.96 -17.47
CA ARG A 28 8.16 -7.68 -18.65
C ARG A 28 7.78 -6.21 -18.72
N LEU A 29 7.32 -5.63 -17.61
CA LEU A 29 6.91 -4.23 -17.56
C LEU A 29 8.11 -3.30 -17.78
N ALA A 30 9.25 -3.60 -17.13
CA ALA A 30 10.47 -2.83 -17.28
C ALA A 30 10.93 -2.80 -18.75
N ARG A 31 11.02 -3.97 -19.39
CA ARG A 31 11.38 -4.12 -20.80
C ARG A 31 10.41 -3.39 -21.72
N ASP A 32 9.11 -3.62 -21.57
CA ASP A 32 8.08 -3.04 -22.43
C ASP A 32 8.06 -1.50 -22.30
N LEU A 33 8.22 -0.95 -21.08
CA LEU A 33 8.31 0.49 -20.87
C LEU A 33 9.61 1.08 -21.42
N TYR A 34 10.75 0.42 -21.20
CA TYR A 34 12.04 0.85 -21.73
C TYR A 34 12.02 1.00 -23.26
N HIS A 35 11.46 0.01 -23.97
CA HIS A 35 11.29 0.10 -25.42
C HIS A 35 10.33 1.22 -25.83
N GLN A 36 9.24 1.42 -25.10
CA GLN A 36 8.30 2.51 -25.36
C GLN A 36 8.93 3.89 -25.19
N LEU A 37 9.83 4.06 -24.20
CA LEU A 37 10.48 5.34 -23.93
C LEU A 37 11.67 5.61 -24.85
N THR A 38 12.38 4.58 -25.31
CA THR A 38 13.56 4.73 -26.17
C THR A 38 13.24 4.66 -27.68
N GLY A 39 11.99 4.41 -28.05
CA GLY A 39 11.57 4.32 -29.47
C GLY A 39 12.04 3.05 -30.19
N ASN A 40 12.63 2.09 -29.47
CA ASN A 40 13.29 0.90 -30.02
C ASN A 40 12.33 -0.26 -30.34
N GLY A 41 11.05 0.02 -30.58
CA GLY A 41 10.00 -0.97 -30.87
C GLY A 41 10.13 -1.73 -32.21
N GLY A 42 11.23 -1.54 -32.94
CA GLY A 42 11.52 -2.19 -34.22
C GLY A 42 12.97 -2.66 -34.31
N GLY A 43 13.30 -3.78 -33.65
CA GLY A 43 14.41 -4.67 -34.03
C GLY A 43 15.86 -4.18 -33.95
N GLY A 44 16.16 -2.99 -33.40
CA GLY A 44 17.53 -2.44 -33.41
C GLY A 44 18.06 -1.80 -32.12
N GLY A 45 17.24 -1.67 -31.07
CA GLY A 45 17.70 -1.16 -29.77
C GLY A 45 18.10 -2.29 -28.83
N GLY A 46 19.21 -2.11 -28.10
CA GLY A 46 19.71 -3.10 -27.16
C GLY A 46 18.65 -3.56 -26.14
N ASP A 47 18.73 -4.83 -25.75
CA ASP A 47 17.88 -5.40 -24.71
C ASP A 47 18.13 -4.64 -23.39
N LEU A 48 17.06 -4.33 -22.66
CA LEU A 48 17.16 -3.75 -21.33
C LEU A 48 17.99 -4.67 -20.43
N ALA A 49 17.83 -5.99 -20.55
CA ALA A 49 18.59 -6.95 -19.76
C ALA A 49 20.10 -6.83 -20.01
N ASP A 50 20.53 -6.76 -21.28
CA ASP A 50 21.94 -6.57 -21.62
C ASP A 50 22.48 -5.22 -21.13
N SER A 51 21.67 -4.17 -21.24
CA SER A 51 22.01 -2.84 -20.74
C SER A 51 22.21 -2.85 -19.23
N LEU A 52 21.33 -3.55 -18.49
CA LEU A 52 21.39 -3.68 -17.03
C LEU A 52 22.57 -4.52 -16.56
N ARG A 53 22.99 -5.54 -17.33
CA ARG A 53 24.20 -6.32 -17.05
C ARG A 53 25.48 -5.48 -17.10
N ILE A 54 25.52 -4.45 -17.95
CA ILE A 54 26.67 -3.56 -18.08
C ILE A 54 26.57 -2.38 -17.10
N ARG A 55 25.36 -1.84 -16.92
CA ARG A 55 25.07 -0.71 -16.03
C ARG A 55 23.86 -1.05 -15.18
N PRO A 56 24.03 -1.29 -13.87
CA PRO A 56 22.96 -1.82 -13.02
C PRO A 56 21.81 -0.81 -12.75
N LEU A 57 21.94 0.39 -13.30
CA LEU A 57 20.92 1.43 -13.34
C LEU A 57 20.94 2.11 -14.72
N ILE A 58 19.79 2.13 -15.39
CA ILE A 58 19.57 2.87 -16.63
C ILE A 58 18.56 3.98 -16.35
N THR A 59 18.90 5.21 -16.74
CA THR A 59 18.02 6.37 -16.62
C THR A 59 17.59 6.84 -18.00
N VAL A 60 16.29 7.04 -18.18
CA VAL A 60 15.68 7.52 -19.43
C VAL A 60 14.87 8.77 -19.12
N ASP A 61 15.15 9.84 -19.86
CA ASP A 61 14.28 11.02 -19.90
C ASP A 61 13.08 10.70 -20.81
N PRO A 62 11.86 10.63 -20.27
CA PRO A 62 10.70 10.34 -21.09
C PRO A 62 10.33 11.59 -21.89
N ASP A 63 10.17 11.43 -23.21
CA ASP A 63 9.70 12.50 -24.12
C ASP A 63 8.28 13.00 -23.73
N SER A 64 8.24 13.88 -22.72
CA SER A 64 7.24 14.82 -22.21
C SER A 64 5.74 14.46 -22.15
N ARG A 65 5.26 13.29 -22.58
CA ARG A 65 3.80 13.04 -22.79
C ARG A 65 3.12 12.12 -21.78
N ARG A 66 3.83 11.63 -20.75
CA ARG A 66 3.23 10.75 -19.75
C ARG A 66 2.86 11.52 -18.50
N ASN A 67 1.58 11.48 -18.15
CA ASN A 67 1.03 12.09 -16.95
C ASN A 67 0.40 11.02 -16.07
N ALA A 68 0.34 11.30 -14.78
CA ALA A 68 -0.35 10.48 -13.79
C ALA A 68 -1.19 11.36 -12.86
N THR A 69 -2.10 10.73 -12.13
CA THR A 69 -2.64 11.34 -10.91
C THR A 69 -1.99 10.69 -9.71
N VAL A 70 -1.34 11.48 -8.86
CA VAL A 70 -0.76 11.03 -7.61
C VAL A 70 -1.77 11.26 -6.50
N LEU A 71 -2.13 10.18 -5.81
CA LEU A 71 -3.06 10.15 -4.70
C LEU A 71 -2.30 10.13 -3.39
N SER A 72 -2.74 10.95 -2.44
CA SER A 72 -2.16 11.07 -1.10
C SER A 72 -3.23 11.37 -0.06
N ALA A 73 -2.84 11.50 1.20
CA ALA A 73 -3.72 12.00 2.25
C ALA A 73 -4.16 13.46 2.04
N SER A 74 -3.42 14.25 1.24
CA SER A 74 -3.78 15.62 0.87
C SER A 74 -4.83 15.68 -0.25
N GLY A 75 -4.96 14.60 -1.03
CA GLY A 75 -5.87 14.51 -2.16
C GLY A 75 -5.20 13.92 -3.40
N ALA A 76 -5.75 14.27 -4.55
CA ALA A 76 -5.27 13.92 -5.88
C ALA A 76 -4.57 15.12 -6.52
N ALA A 77 -3.35 14.90 -7.01
CA ALA A 77 -2.57 15.90 -7.74
C ALA A 77 -2.14 15.34 -9.11
N PRO A 78 -2.38 16.06 -10.22
CA PRO A 78 -1.84 15.70 -11.50
C PRO A 78 -0.31 15.90 -11.47
N ALA A 79 0.42 14.97 -12.06
CA ALA A 79 1.87 15.00 -12.09
C ALA A 79 2.38 14.53 -13.45
N ARG A 80 3.56 15.02 -13.84
CA ARG A 80 4.19 14.71 -15.13
C ARG A 80 5.38 13.80 -14.91
N LEU A 81 5.48 12.72 -15.68
CA LEU A 81 6.67 11.88 -15.66
C LEU A 81 7.87 12.70 -16.17
N VAL A 82 8.91 12.77 -15.37
CA VAL A 82 10.16 13.49 -15.69
C VAL A 82 11.36 12.58 -15.72
N LEU A 83 11.25 11.36 -15.18
CA LEU A 83 12.33 10.39 -15.19
C LEU A 83 11.77 8.98 -15.11
N ALA A 84 12.36 8.07 -15.86
CA ALA A 84 12.21 6.64 -15.65
C ALA A 84 13.59 6.03 -15.38
N ARG A 85 13.70 5.26 -14.30
CA ARG A 85 14.90 4.53 -13.91
C ARG A 85 14.61 3.05 -13.89
N PHE A 86 15.49 2.27 -14.50
CA PHE A 86 15.41 0.82 -14.56
C PHE A 86 16.58 0.25 -13.76
N HIS A 87 16.25 -0.52 -12.74
CA HIS A 87 17.18 -1.12 -11.80
C HIS A 87 17.31 -2.61 -12.09
N ALA A 88 18.55 -3.11 -12.07
CA ALA A 88 18.81 -4.54 -12.19
C ALA A 88 18.23 -5.30 -10.97
N PRO A 89 17.78 -6.55 -11.13
CA PRO A 89 17.21 -7.34 -10.03
C PRO A 89 18.08 -7.32 -8.76
N GLU A 90 19.38 -7.55 -8.93
CA GLU A 90 20.37 -7.63 -7.86
C GLU A 90 20.54 -6.32 -7.07
N THR A 91 20.17 -5.16 -7.61
CA THR A 91 20.35 -3.89 -6.89
C THR A 91 19.22 -3.61 -5.91
N CYS A 92 18.00 -4.04 -6.22
CA CYS A 92 16.81 -3.70 -5.43
C CYS A 92 16.47 -4.73 -4.35
N GLY A 93 17.27 -5.78 -4.19
CA GLY A 93 16.98 -6.89 -3.29
C GLY A 93 15.73 -7.68 -3.71
N TYR A 94 15.45 -7.73 -5.01
CA TYR A 94 14.29 -8.42 -5.58
C TYR A 94 14.72 -9.34 -6.73
N ALA A 95 13.92 -10.36 -7.05
CA ALA A 95 14.28 -11.36 -8.05
C ALA A 95 14.13 -10.87 -9.50
N GLU A 96 13.38 -9.78 -9.70
CA GLU A 96 13.08 -9.18 -11.00
C GLU A 96 13.52 -7.72 -11.03
N SER A 97 13.62 -7.16 -12.24
CA SER A 97 13.96 -5.77 -12.47
C SER A 97 12.92 -4.83 -11.83
N VAL A 98 13.37 -3.68 -11.34
CA VAL A 98 12.49 -2.67 -10.75
C VAL A 98 12.53 -1.40 -11.58
N THR A 99 11.35 -0.90 -11.91
CA THR A 99 11.18 0.38 -12.58
C THR A 99 10.78 1.42 -11.55
N GLU A 100 11.57 2.48 -11.43
CA GLU A 100 11.24 3.69 -10.68
C GLU A 100 10.74 4.76 -11.67
N LEU A 101 9.56 5.30 -11.39
CA LEU A 101 8.96 6.40 -12.14
C LEU A 101 8.93 7.64 -11.26
N VAL A 102 9.53 8.73 -11.73
CA VAL A 102 9.56 10.01 -11.03
C VAL A 102 8.58 10.97 -11.69
N PHE A 103 7.60 11.40 -10.91
CA PHE A 103 6.54 12.30 -11.33
C PHE A 103 6.68 13.65 -10.65
N ALA A 104 6.98 14.71 -11.41
CA ALA A 104 7.06 16.06 -10.88
C ALA A 104 5.67 16.71 -10.81
N PHE A 105 5.43 17.48 -9.74
CA PHE A 105 4.22 18.29 -9.61
C PHE A 105 4.41 19.64 -10.31
N PRO A 106 3.57 20.01 -11.29
CA PRO A 106 3.72 21.28 -11.99
C PRO A 106 3.51 22.47 -11.04
N PRO A 107 4.42 23.46 -11.02
CA PRO A 107 4.27 24.65 -10.19
C PRO A 107 3.07 25.49 -10.63
N GLY A 108 2.34 26.06 -9.67
CA GLY A 108 1.18 26.91 -9.94
C GLY A 108 -0.07 26.20 -10.49
N GLY A 109 -0.08 24.87 -10.54
CA GLY A 109 -1.23 24.09 -10.99
C GLY A 109 -2.43 24.15 -10.03
N ALA A 110 -3.61 23.77 -10.53
CA ALA A 110 -4.88 23.72 -9.77
C ALA A 110 -4.85 22.82 -8.51
N ALA A 111 -3.78 22.05 -8.31
CA ALA A 111 -3.62 21.09 -7.23
C ALA A 111 -2.71 21.56 -6.09
N GLY A 112 -2.35 22.85 -5.99
CA GLY A 112 -1.36 23.32 -5.01
C GLY A 112 -1.57 22.86 -3.56
N HIS A 113 -2.81 22.68 -3.11
CA HIS A 113 -3.15 22.15 -1.77
C HIS A 113 -3.19 20.62 -1.68
N SER A 114 -3.28 19.93 -2.82
CA SER A 114 -3.35 18.47 -2.94
C SER A 114 -1.98 17.83 -3.20
N THR A 115 -0.95 18.63 -3.52
CA THR A 115 0.42 18.16 -3.62
C THR A 115 0.87 17.56 -2.28
N PRO A 116 1.32 16.30 -2.26
CA PRO A 116 1.76 15.66 -1.03
C PRO A 116 3.04 16.29 -0.47
N PRO A 117 3.15 16.49 0.85
CA PRO A 117 4.40 16.91 1.47
C PRO A 117 5.48 15.83 1.32
N SER A 118 6.72 16.17 1.71
CA SER A 118 7.84 15.22 1.65
C SER A 118 7.65 14.03 2.62
N HIS A 119 8.14 12.86 2.22
CA HIS A 119 8.15 11.59 2.95
C HIS A 119 6.78 11.01 3.31
N VAL A 120 5.74 11.30 2.51
CA VAL A 120 4.42 10.65 2.67
C VAL A 120 4.20 9.58 1.61
N PRO A 121 3.49 8.48 1.96
CA PRO A 121 3.15 7.47 0.98
C PRO A 121 2.15 8.00 -0.04
N VAL A 122 2.30 7.54 -1.28
CA VAL A 122 1.46 7.94 -2.41
C VAL A 122 1.09 6.75 -3.28
N VAL A 123 0.03 6.92 -4.07
CA VAL A 123 -0.38 5.99 -5.12
C VAL A 123 -0.48 6.74 -6.44
N ALA A 124 0.31 6.41 -7.45
CA ALA A 124 0.21 7.01 -8.79
C ALA A 124 -0.69 6.18 -9.69
N LEU A 125 -1.71 6.80 -10.28
CA LEU A 125 -2.54 6.22 -11.34
C LEU A 125 -1.91 6.54 -12.71
N LEU A 126 -1.35 5.54 -13.39
CA LEU A 126 -0.40 5.73 -14.50
C LEU A 126 -1.07 5.95 -15.86
N ASN A 127 -2.28 5.41 -16.06
CA ASN A 127 -3.03 5.50 -17.32
C ASN A 127 -4.44 6.09 -17.12
N ALA A 128 -4.59 7.00 -16.15
CA ALA A 128 -5.83 7.75 -15.95
C ALA A 128 -5.68 9.18 -16.49
N GLN A 129 -6.79 9.78 -16.94
CA GLN A 129 -6.82 11.22 -17.21
C GLN A 129 -6.42 11.97 -15.93
N PRO A 130 -5.38 12.84 -15.97
CA PRO A 130 -4.92 13.53 -14.79
C PRO A 130 -6.02 14.43 -14.20
N PHE A 131 -6.22 14.36 -12.89
CA PHE A 131 -7.20 15.21 -12.20
C PHE A 131 -6.63 15.75 -10.90
N ALA A 132 -7.22 16.85 -10.44
CA ALA A 132 -6.96 17.45 -9.14
C ALA A 132 -8.20 17.31 -8.25
N GLY A 133 -7.99 17.13 -6.95
CA GLY A 133 -9.08 17.12 -5.98
C GLY A 133 -8.57 17.00 -4.56
N GLY A 134 -9.22 17.68 -3.59
CA GLY A 134 -8.89 17.49 -2.18
C GLY A 134 -9.31 16.10 -1.69
N ALA A 135 -8.61 15.59 -0.66
CA ALA A 135 -9.04 14.35 -0.01
C ALA A 135 -10.43 14.49 0.65
N GLY A 136 -10.86 15.71 0.95
CA GLY A 136 -12.00 16.00 1.81
C GLY A 136 -11.56 16.20 3.26
N THR A 137 -12.51 16.44 4.16
CA THR A 137 -12.22 16.60 5.58
C THR A 137 -12.09 15.21 6.23
N PRO A 138 -10.93 14.86 6.81
CA PRO A 138 -10.80 13.61 7.56
C PRO A 138 -11.68 13.64 8.81
N SER A 139 -12.12 12.47 9.26
CA SER A 139 -12.70 12.31 10.60
C SER A 139 -11.73 12.81 11.67
N SER A 140 -12.25 13.30 12.80
CA SER A 140 -11.41 13.74 13.91
C SER A 140 -10.54 12.60 14.41
N SER A 141 -9.26 12.90 14.69
CA SER A 141 -8.36 11.96 15.35
C SER A 141 -8.95 11.53 16.70
N LEU A 142 -8.82 10.24 17.01
CA LEU A 142 -9.24 9.72 18.30
C LEU A 142 -8.14 9.97 19.33
N SER A 143 -8.52 10.13 20.59
CA SER A 143 -7.56 10.03 21.69
C SER A 143 -6.90 8.64 21.69
N ARG A 144 -5.66 8.55 22.18
CA ARG A 144 -4.92 7.27 22.25
C ARG A 144 -5.74 6.16 22.92
N GLN A 145 -6.41 6.47 24.03
CA GLN A 145 -7.25 5.51 24.75
C GLN A 145 -8.47 5.07 23.93
N ALA A 146 -9.15 6.00 23.24
CA ALA A 146 -10.29 5.68 22.40
C ALA A 146 -9.90 4.83 21.19
N ALA A 147 -8.73 5.10 20.59
CA ALA A 147 -8.18 4.31 19.50
C ALA A 147 -7.81 2.88 19.96
N ILE A 148 -7.11 2.70 21.09
CA ILE A 148 -6.83 1.37 21.67
C ILE A 148 -8.15 0.60 21.89
N HIS A 149 -9.14 1.25 22.52
CA HIS A 149 -10.43 0.64 22.79
C HIS A 149 -11.18 0.25 21.49
N LEU A 150 -11.05 1.04 20.42
CA LEU A 150 -11.61 0.70 19.12
C LEU A 150 -10.90 -0.51 18.50
N VAL A 151 -9.56 -0.54 18.47
CA VAL A 151 -8.79 -1.69 17.96
C VAL A 151 -9.16 -2.96 18.72
N THR A 152 -9.19 -2.92 20.05
CA THR A 152 -9.53 -4.07 20.89
C THR A 152 -10.93 -4.61 20.58
N ARG A 153 -11.94 -3.75 20.45
CA ARG A 153 -13.30 -4.19 20.10
C ARG A 153 -13.39 -4.78 18.70
N VAL A 154 -12.67 -4.21 17.71
CA VAL A 154 -12.61 -4.79 16.36
C VAL A 154 -11.94 -6.16 16.38
N ALA A 155 -10.85 -6.34 17.14
CA ALA A 155 -10.17 -7.60 17.30
C ALA A 155 -11.07 -8.67 17.98
N GLN A 156 -11.77 -8.30 19.05
CA GLN A 156 -12.75 -9.16 19.71
C GLN A 156 -13.93 -9.51 18.79
N ARG A 157 -14.38 -8.56 17.96
CA ARG A 157 -15.43 -8.81 16.96
C ARG A 157 -14.96 -9.83 15.93
N ALA A 158 -13.70 -9.76 15.49
CA ALA A 158 -13.13 -10.77 14.62
C ALA A 158 -13.10 -12.16 15.28
N ASP A 159 -12.72 -12.25 16.55
CA ASP A 159 -12.73 -13.54 17.26
C ASP A 159 -14.15 -14.12 17.40
N SER A 160 -15.14 -13.29 17.74
CA SER A 160 -16.54 -13.70 17.94
C SER A 160 -17.17 -14.43 16.75
N MET A 161 -16.64 -14.24 15.53
CA MET A 161 -17.10 -14.96 14.33
C MET A 161 -16.75 -16.45 14.33
N SER A 162 -15.96 -16.94 15.30
CA SER A 162 -15.44 -18.31 15.35
C SER A 162 -16.28 -19.27 16.20
N GLY A 163 -17.38 -18.81 16.81
CA GLY A 163 -18.31 -19.64 17.60
C GLY A 163 -17.80 -20.07 18.99
N SER A 164 -16.53 -19.84 19.31
CA SER A 164 -15.96 -20.09 20.65
C SER A 164 -15.08 -18.91 21.07
N PRO A 165 -15.51 -18.08 22.04
CA PRO A 165 -14.76 -16.91 22.46
C PRO A 165 -13.35 -17.28 22.93
N ALA A 166 -12.35 -16.59 22.41
CA ALA A 166 -10.97 -16.67 22.86
C ALA A 166 -10.56 -15.37 23.55
N ALA A 167 -9.70 -15.47 24.57
CA ALA A 167 -9.18 -14.29 25.26
C ALA A 167 -7.95 -13.76 24.53
N LEU A 168 -7.83 -12.43 24.41
CA LEU A 168 -6.59 -11.81 23.97
C LEU A 168 -5.46 -12.18 24.95
N LEU A 169 -4.34 -12.67 24.42
CA LEU A 169 -3.17 -13.02 25.21
C LEU A 169 -2.56 -11.80 25.89
N ARG A 170 -2.57 -10.65 25.20
CA ARG A 170 -2.07 -9.37 25.69
C ARG A 170 -2.96 -8.21 25.22
N PRO A 171 -3.02 -7.11 25.97
CA PRO A 171 -3.60 -5.86 25.49
C PRO A 171 -2.92 -5.41 24.19
N LEU A 172 -3.71 -4.87 23.25
CA LEU A 172 -3.19 -4.32 22.01
C LEU A 172 -2.62 -2.92 22.24
N VAL A 173 -1.53 -2.60 21.55
CA VAL A 173 -0.94 -1.25 21.52
C VAL A 173 -1.15 -0.59 20.16
N LEU A 174 -1.05 0.74 20.11
CA LEU A 174 -1.06 1.53 18.87
C LEU A 174 0.38 1.74 18.39
N ASP A 175 0.98 0.66 17.91
CA ASP A 175 2.28 0.67 17.24
C ASP A 175 2.48 -0.68 16.53
N ALA A 176 2.08 -0.74 15.26
CA ALA A 176 2.23 -1.94 14.46
C ALA A 176 3.67 -2.24 14.00
N ASP A 177 4.67 -1.44 14.37
CA ASP A 177 6.08 -1.74 14.10
C ASP A 177 6.81 -2.29 15.33
N GLN A 178 6.43 -1.84 16.53
CA GLN A 178 7.14 -2.19 17.77
C GLN A 178 6.57 -3.39 18.52
N ALA A 179 5.34 -3.85 18.22
CA ALA A 179 4.70 -4.91 19.00
C ALA A 179 3.99 -5.98 18.16
N SER A 180 4.13 -7.26 18.52
CA SER A 180 3.42 -8.36 17.84
C SER A 180 1.91 -8.29 18.00
N ASP A 181 1.42 -7.81 19.14
CA ASP A 181 -0.01 -7.61 19.45
C ASP A 181 -0.31 -6.10 19.37
N ALA A 182 -0.77 -5.64 18.21
CA ALA A 182 -0.88 -4.22 17.90
C ALA A 182 -2.03 -3.93 16.92
N GLY A 183 -2.37 -2.66 16.79
CA GLY A 183 -3.23 -2.19 15.72
C GLY A 183 -3.07 -0.71 15.44
N GLU A 184 -3.77 -0.24 14.42
CA GLU A 184 -3.71 1.14 13.96
C GLU A 184 -5.12 1.63 13.68
N VAL A 185 -5.36 2.92 13.92
CA VAL A 185 -6.63 3.58 13.62
C VAL A 185 -6.35 4.78 12.74
N VAL A 186 -6.86 4.75 11.51
CA VAL A 186 -6.67 5.80 10.53
C VAL A 186 -8.02 6.49 10.28
N PRO A 187 -8.14 7.80 10.54
CA PRO A 187 -9.37 8.54 10.19
C PRO A 187 -9.54 8.60 8.68
N LEU A 188 -10.78 8.41 8.21
CA LEU A 188 -11.09 8.42 6.78
C LEU A 188 -11.71 9.73 6.32
N PHE A 189 -11.50 10.05 5.03
CA PHE A 189 -11.92 11.29 4.39
C PHE A 189 -13.40 11.27 3.93
N ARG A 190 -14.32 10.90 4.82
CA ARG A 190 -15.77 10.87 4.53
C ARG A 190 -16.56 11.80 5.46
N SER A 191 -17.75 12.21 5.03
CA SER A 191 -18.67 13.07 5.78
C SER A 191 -19.21 12.45 7.09
N SER A 192 -19.08 11.14 7.27
CA SER A 192 -19.43 10.42 8.50
C SER A 192 -18.18 10.05 9.28
N SER A 193 -18.20 10.14 10.62
CA SER A 193 -17.12 9.69 11.51
C SER A 193 -16.77 8.22 11.27
N SER A 194 -15.73 7.98 10.47
CA SER A 194 -15.35 6.66 9.99
C SER A 194 -13.83 6.49 10.05
N TYR A 195 -13.43 5.28 10.42
CA TYR A 195 -12.05 4.91 10.70
C TYR A 195 -11.73 3.59 10.00
N ALA A 196 -10.56 3.50 9.38
CA ALA A 196 -9.94 2.22 9.11
C ALA A 196 -9.23 1.74 10.36
N VAL A 197 -9.41 0.45 10.67
CA VAL A 197 -8.85 -0.19 11.86
C VAL A 197 -8.13 -1.45 11.40
N GLY A 198 -6.81 -1.44 11.51
CA GLY A 198 -5.96 -2.62 11.35
C GLY A 198 -5.66 -3.21 12.71
N PHE A 199 -5.65 -4.54 12.81
CA PHE A 199 -5.23 -5.21 14.05
C PHE A 199 -4.50 -6.51 13.74
N ARG A 200 -3.64 -6.88 14.69
CA ARG A 200 -3.10 -8.22 14.86
C ARG A 200 -3.01 -8.52 16.35
N GLY A 201 -3.52 -9.66 16.75
CA GLY A 201 -3.52 -10.04 18.16
C GLY A 201 -3.44 -11.55 18.30
N ARG A 202 -2.72 -11.99 19.32
CA ARG A 202 -2.71 -13.38 19.75
C ARG A 202 -3.87 -13.65 20.70
N PHE A 203 -4.58 -14.73 20.46
CA PHE A 203 -5.73 -15.19 21.22
C PHE A 203 -5.45 -16.58 21.77
N VAL A 204 -5.79 -16.81 23.04
CA VAL A 204 -5.64 -18.10 23.71
C VAL A 204 -6.97 -18.85 23.69
N ARG A 205 -6.94 -20.08 23.19
CA ARG A 205 -8.05 -21.02 23.20
C ARG A 205 -7.58 -22.33 23.83
N ALA A 206 -7.93 -22.57 25.09
CA ALA A 206 -7.42 -23.69 25.86
C ALA A 206 -5.87 -23.77 25.78
N ALA A 207 -5.32 -24.86 25.22
CA ALA A 207 -3.88 -25.04 25.04
C ALA A 207 -3.29 -24.40 23.76
N ASP A 208 -4.14 -23.87 22.87
CA ASP A 208 -3.72 -23.30 21.58
C ASP A 208 -3.64 -21.78 21.61
N THR A 209 -2.67 -21.23 20.87
CA THR A 209 -2.60 -19.79 20.58
C THR A 209 -2.84 -19.56 19.09
N LEU A 210 -3.74 -18.64 18.79
CA LEU A 210 -4.07 -18.21 17.43
C LEU A 210 -3.60 -16.77 17.22
N LEU A 211 -2.95 -16.48 16.10
CA LEU A 211 -2.83 -15.13 15.59
C LEU A 211 -4.08 -14.81 14.77
N ILE A 212 -4.77 -13.72 15.13
CA ILE A 212 -5.86 -13.16 14.34
C ILE A 212 -5.45 -11.77 13.85
N THR A 213 -5.60 -11.52 12.55
CA THR A 213 -5.26 -10.23 11.93
C THR A 213 -6.27 -9.86 10.87
N GLY A 214 -6.56 -8.58 10.70
CA GLY A 214 -7.52 -8.09 9.72
C GLY A 214 -7.55 -6.58 9.64
N VAL A 215 -8.27 -6.06 8.63
CA VAL A 215 -8.48 -4.63 8.42
C VAL A 215 -9.96 -4.37 8.15
N ALA A 216 -10.56 -3.48 8.93
CA ALA A 216 -11.96 -3.07 8.80
C ALA A 216 -12.09 -1.57 8.59
N VAL A 217 -13.22 -1.15 8.03
CA VAL A 217 -13.74 0.22 8.14
C VAL A 217 -14.93 0.20 9.07
N THR A 218 -15.02 1.18 9.98
CA THR A 218 -16.08 1.23 10.99
C THR A 218 -16.27 2.65 11.55
N ASP A 219 -17.35 2.87 12.29
CA ASP A 219 -17.46 3.95 13.26
C ASP A 219 -16.91 3.51 14.64
N THR A 220 -16.87 4.43 15.60
CA THR A 220 -16.43 4.16 16.99
C THR A 220 -17.38 3.25 17.77
N ALA A 221 -18.58 2.94 17.28
CA ALA A 221 -19.56 2.08 17.93
C ALA A 221 -19.67 0.70 17.27
N LEU A 222 -18.90 0.41 16.23
CA LEU A 222 -18.93 -0.80 15.42
C LEU A 222 -20.26 -1.02 14.66
N ARG A 223 -21.08 0.02 14.47
CA ARG A 223 -22.39 -0.14 13.80
C ARG A 223 -22.25 -0.32 12.29
N ALA A 224 -21.30 0.38 11.69
CA ALA A 224 -20.98 0.29 10.27
C ALA A 224 -19.75 -0.59 9.96
N LEU A 225 -19.48 -1.61 10.80
CA LEU A 225 -18.29 -2.45 10.65
C LEU A 225 -18.31 -3.26 9.35
N ARG A 226 -17.31 -3.02 8.50
CA ARG A 226 -17.10 -3.72 7.23
C ARG A 226 -15.65 -4.15 7.09
N TRP A 227 -15.42 -5.45 6.94
CA TRP A 227 -14.10 -5.99 6.64
C TRP A 227 -13.64 -5.55 5.24
N VAL A 228 -12.45 -4.95 5.15
CA VAL A 228 -11.73 -4.71 3.89
C VAL A 228 -10.85 -5.91 3.61
N LEU A 229 -10.02 -6.29 4.60
CA LEU A 229 -9.36 -7.59 4.66
C LEU A 229 -10.03 -8.41 5.75
N ARG A 230 -10.59 -9.56 5.37
CA ARG A 230 -11.28 -10.46 6.31
C ARG A 230 -10.30 -10.97 7.37
N PRO A 231 -10.76 -11.22 8.61
CA PRO A 231 -9.89 -11.74 9.65
C PRO A 231 -9.29 -13.09 9.25
N GLN A 232 -7.97 -13.14 9.11
CA GLN A 232 -7.21 -14.37 8.97
C GLN A 232 -6.89 -14.93 10.35
N ARG A 233 -6.97 -16.26 10.47
CA ARG A 233 -6.73 -16.98 11.73
C ARG A 233 -5.66 -18.02 11.46
N THR A 234 -4.55 -17.89 12.18
CA THR A 234 -3.39 -18.75 12.00
C THR A 234 -3.02 -19.35 13.35
N ARG A 235 -2.97 -20.68 13.43
CA ARG A 235 -2.48 -21.35 14.62
C ARG A 235 -0.97 -21.11 14.76
N LEU A 236 -0.54 -20.73 15.95
CA LEU A 236 0.88 -20.59 16.26
C LEU A 236 1.44 -21.90 16.79
N VAL A 237 2.57 -22.34 16.23
CA VAL A 237 3.32 -23.52 16.69
C VAL A 237 4.68 -23.05 17.17
N GLY A 238 5.00 -23.27 18.45
CA GLY A 238 6.20 -22.70 19.07
C GLY A 238 6.24 -21.17 19.06
N GLY A 239 5.07 -20.51 18.96
CA GLY A 239 4.95 -19.06 18.83
C GLY A 239 5.13 -18.51 17.40
N MET A 240 5.35 -19.36 16.41
CA MET A 240 5.58 -18.96 15.00
C MET A 240 4.34 -19.19 14.13
N ILE A 241 4.15 -18.34 13.11
CA ILE A 241 3.14 -18.55 12.07
C ILE A 241 3.59 -19.66 11.09
N SER A 242 2.62 -20.38 10.51
CA SER A 242 2.91 -21.37 9.47
C SER A 242 3.31 -20.71 8.14
N ALA A 243 4.05 -21.44 7.30
CA ALA A 243 4.32 -21.02 5.93
C ALA A 243 3.02 -20.66 5.18
N GLY A 244 3.04 -19.56 4.43
CA GLY A 244 1.90 -19.06 3.66
C GLY A 244 0.90 -18.20 4.46
N ALA A 245 0.98 -18.17 5.79
CA ALA A 245 0.19 -17.24 6.60
C ALA A 245 0.76 -15.81 6.50
N ARG A 246 -0.13 -14.81 6.57
CA ARG A 246 0.23 -13.39 6.54
C ARG A 246 -0.29 -12.67 7.77
N ARG A 247 0.41 -11.61 8.15
CA ARG A 247 -0.09 -10.60 9.10
C ARG A 247 -0.26 -9.27 8.39
N TYR A 248 -1.29 -8.53 8.77
CA TYR A 248 -1.60 -7.25 8.18
C TYR A 248 -1.15 -6.10 9.08
N SER A 249 -0.61 -5.04 8.46
CA SER A 249 -0.31 -3.77 9.12
C SER A 249 -0.96 -2.64 8.33
N LEU A 250 -1.91 -1.93 8.94
CA LEU A 250 -2.52 -0.75 8.31
C LEU A 250 -1.53 0.41 8.41
N ARG A 251 -1.14 0.99 7.28
CA ARG A 251 -0.14 2.07 7.19
C ARG A 251 -0.72 3.45 7.03
N GLY A 252 -1.93 3.53 6.49
CA GLY A 252 -2.56 4.82 6.25
C GLY A 252 -3.74 4.72 5.31
N ALA A 253 -4.22 5.89 4.90
CA ALA A 253 -5.24 6.04 3.88
C ALA A 253 -4.88 7.22 2.98
N VAL A 254 -5.20 7.08 1.70
CA VAL A 254 -5.07 8.16 0.71
C VAL A 254 -6.41 8.37 0.01
N ALA A 255 -6.59 9.53 -0.59
CA ALA A 255 -7.74 9.82 -1.43
C ALA A 255 -7.84 8.78 -2.57
N GLY A 256 -9.03 8.31 -2.88
CA GLY A 256 -9.30 7.47 -4.04
C GLY A 256 -9.85 8.28 -5.22
N GLU A 257 -9.88 7.65 -6.39
CA GLU A 257 -10.60 8.21 -7.54
C GLU A 257 -12.08 8.47 -7.20
N GLY A 258 -12.64 9.57 -7.69
CA GLY A 258 -14.05 9.93 -7.44
C GLY A 258 -14.41 10.23 -5.97
N GLY A 259 -13.43 10.60 -5.13
CA GLY A 259 -13.66 10.85 -3.71
C GLY A 259 -13.74 9.57 -2.86
N GLY A 260 -13.28 8.44 -3.40
CA GLY A 260 -13.11 7.20 -2.67
C GLY A 260 -11.99 7.26 -1.62
N THR A 261 -11.66 6.11 -1.04
CA THR A 261 -10.54 6.00 -0.10
C THR A 261 -9.78 4.73 -0.39
N LEU A 262 -8.46 4.86 -0.56
CA LEU A 262 -7.56 3.71 -0.65
C LEU A 262 -6.89 3.52 0.71
N LEU A 263 -6.86 2.28 1.21
CA LEU A 263 -6.11 1.91 2.40
C LEU A 263 -4.75 1.39 2.00
N LEU A 264 -3.71 1.85 2.68
CA LEU A 264 -2.36 1.34 2.54
C LEU A 264 -2.14 0.28 3.60
N VAL A 265 -1.81 -0.94 3.18
CA VAL A 265 -1.64 -2.08 4.07
C VAL A 265 -0.36 -2.83 3.70
N ASP A 266 0.42 -3.23 4.70
CA ASP A 266 1.46 -4.23 4.50
C ASP A 266 0.86 -5.62 4.74
N GLU A 267 1.05 -6.50 3.78
CA GLU A 267 0.87 -7.94 3.95
C GLU A 267 2.23 -8.57 4.21
N ILE A 268 2.46 -8.99 5.45
CA ILE A 268 3.78 -9.44 5.91
C ILE A 268 3.77 -10.97 6.04
N ALA A 269 4.72 -11.61 5.36
CA ALA A 269 4.97 -13.04 5.48
C ALA A 269 6.25 -13.26 6.30
N ASP A 270 6.11 -13.74 7.55
CA ASP A 270 7.25 -13.86 8.46
C ASP A 270 8.24 -14.97 8.07
N VAL A 271 7.79 -15.97 7.30
CA VAL A 271 8.64 -17.10 6.86
C VAL A 271 9.42 -16.77 5.58
N SER A 272 8.88 -15.89 4.73
CA SER A 272 9.43 -15.56 3.42
C SER A 272 9.26 -14.06 3.18
N ILE A 273 10.27 -13.28 3.54
CA ILE A 273 10.22 -11.80 3.44
C ILE A 273 9.98 -11.37 1.99
N SER A 274 10.51 -12.12 1.03
CA SER A 274 10.29 -11.91 -0.41
C SER A 274 8.82 -12.05 -0.84
N ASP A 275 7.95 -12.63 0.00
CA ASP A 275 6.50 -12.71 -0.22
C ASP A 275 5.71 -11.59 0.46
N SER A 276 6.39 -10.71 1.21
CA SER A 276 5.75 -9.55 1.83
C SER A 276 5.47 -8.46 0.79
N ARG A 277 4.31 -7.84 0.87
CA ARG A 277 3.83 -6.83 -0.09
C ARG A 277 3.32 -5.59 0.64
N ALA A 278 3.60 -4.42 0.10
CA ALA A 278 2.80 -3.23 0.37
C ALA A 278 1.66 -3.20 -0.66
N VAL A 279 0.42 -2.96 -0.21
CA VAL A 279 -0.77 -2.93 -1.07
C VAL A 279 -1.59 -1.67 -0.82
N ALA A 280 -2.13 -1.11 -1.90
CA ALA A 280 -3.20 -0.13 -1.85
C ALA A 280 -4.52 -0.80 -2.23
N LEU A 281 -5.49 -0.75 -1.32
CA LEU A 281 -6.79 -1.41 -1.45
C LEU A 281 -7.89 -0.36 -1.50
N ASP A 282 -8.80 -0.44 -2.48
CA ASP A 282 -10.01 0.36 -2.43
C ASP A 282 -10.89 -0.11 -1.26
N ALA A 283 -11.14 0.80 -0.32
CA ALA A 283 -11.87 0.45 0.88
C ALA A 283 -13.29 -0.05 0.56
N ALA A 284 -13.97 0.51 -0.46
CA ALA A 284 -15.35 0.20 -0.82
C ALA A 284 -15.48 -1.13 -1.57
N THR A 285 -14.69 -1.34 -2.60
CA THR A 285 -14.76 -2.52 -3.48
C THR A 285 -13.89 -3.68 -2.99
N ARG A 286 -12.93 -3.41 -2.10
CA ARG A 286 -11.90 -4.36 -1.62
C ARG A 286 -10.93 -4.82 -2.71
N THR A 287 -10.86 -4.10 -3.82
CA THR A 287 -9.94 -4.42 -4.91
C THR A 287 -8.54 -3.88 -4.62
N VAL A 288 -7.52 -4.69 -4.88
CA VAL A 288 -6.13 -4.22 -4.91
C VAL A 288 -5.98 -3.31 -6.12
N ILE A 289 -5.54 -2.07 -5.88
CA ILE A 289 -5.30 -1.06 -6.91
C ILE A 289 -3.83 -1.05 -7.32
N ALA A 290 -2.94 -1.17 -6.34
CA ALA A 290 -1.50 -1.26 -6.56
C ALA A 290 -0.88 -2.19 -5.51
N GLU A 291 0.17 -2.89 -5.90
CA GLU A 291 0.99 -3.68 -4.99
C GLU A 291 2.46 -3.57 -5.39
N GLN A 292 3.35 -3.67 -4.40
CA GLN A 292 4.78 -3.78 -4.63
C GLN A 292 5.43 -4.65 -3.55
N PRO A 293 6.61 -5.23 -3.81
CA PRO A 293 7.38 -5.89 -2.76
C PRO A 293 7.66 -4.95 -1.59
N LEU A 294 7.48 -5.42 -0.36
CA LEU A 294 7.60 -4.57 0.83
C LEU A 294 9.06 -4.14 1.10
N ALA A 295 10.01 -5.01 0.77
CA ALA A 295 11.43 -4.83 1.10
C ALA A 295 12.27 -4.39 -0.12
N LEU A 296 11.72 -3.54 -0.99
CA LEU A 296 12.52 -2.95 -2.09
C LEU A 296 13.61 -2.04 -1.52
N ARG A 297 14.86 -2.27 -1.92
CA ARG A 297 16.03 -1.48 -1.55
C ARG A 297 16.78 -1.04 -2.80
N CYS A 298 16.20 -0.15 -3.58
CA CYS A 298 16.84 0.37 -4.78
C CYS A 298 17.76 1.56 -4.41
N PRO A 299 19.09 1.44 -4.55
CA PRO A 299 20.03 2.53 -4.29
C PRO A 299 19.98 3.64 -5.35
#